data_AF-A0A382THF8-F1
#
_entry.id   AF-A0A382THF8-F1
#
_cell.length_a   1.000
_cell.length_b   1.000
_cell.length_c   1.000
_cell.angle_alpha   90.00
_cell.angle_beta   90.00
_cell.angle_gamma   90.00
#
_symmetry.space_group_name_H-M   'P 1'
#
loop_
_entity.id
_entity.type
_entity.pdbx_description
1 polymer ?
#
loop_
_entity_poly.entity_id
_entity_poly.type
_entity_poly.pdbx_seq_one_letter_code
_entity_poly.pdbx_strand_id
1 'polypeptide(L)'
;MKNVIIVLSILISNIYGQVDYQTQVQTIFNENCTSCHINGGGYFGGLDLSTYDNLMSGNSDHGPVVTAGDGENSYIIQKLEGTAPEAQMPAQADPLPSDQIDLIAQWIDEGALETAASTDGLFFSEYIEGSSNNKALEIYNGTDVVVELSDYQ
;
A
#
# COMPACT_ATOMS: atom_id res chain seq x y z
N MET A 1 -11.06 -30.67 39.26
CA MET A 1 -9.87 -29.92 38.82
C MET A 1 -9.64 -30.24 37.35
N LYS A 2 -10.03 -29.35 36.43
CA LYS A 2 -9.79 -29.51 35.00
C LYS A 2 -8.80 -28.43 34.61
N ASN A 3 -7.59 -28.87 34.24
CA ASN A 3 -6.52 -27.99 33.80
C ASN A 3 -6.90 -27.46 32.42
N VAL A 4 -7.29 -26.19 32.35
CA VAL A 4 -7.48 -25.48 31.09
C VAL A 4 -6.10 -25.04 30.63
N ILE A 5 -5.55 -25.75 29.65
CA ILE A 5 -4.34 -25.33 28.94
C ILE A 5 -4.81 -24.29 27.93
N ILE A 6 -4.61 -23.01 28.23
CA ILE A 6 -4.78 -21.91 27.28
C ILE A 6 -3.60 -21.99 26.32
N VAL A 7 -3.81 -22.56 25.14
CA VAL A 7 -2.86 -22.48 24.03
C VAL A 7 -2.94 -21.06 23.51
N LEU A 8 -2.08 -20.18 24.02
CA LEU A 8 -1.86 -18.86 23.46
C LEU A 8 -1.09 -19.06 22.15
N SER A 9 -1.83 -19.26 21.06
CA SER A 9 -1.30 -19.17 19.70
C SER A 9 -0.83 -17.74 19.48
N ILE A 10 0.44 -17.48 19.76
CA ILE A 10 1.11 -16.25 19.31
C ILE A 10 1.15 -16.37 17.78
N LEU A 11 0.15 -15.78 17.12
CA LEU A 11 0.28 -15.39 15.73
C LEU A 11 1.48 -14.45 15.72
N ILE A 12 2.59 -14.93 15.17
CA ILE A 12 3.73 -14.08 14.84
C ILE A 12 3.23 -13.24 13.68
N SER A 13 2.50 -12.17 13.99
CA SER A 13 2.27 -11.08 13.07
C SER A 13 3.65 -10.58 12.73
N ASN A 14 4.10 -10.81 11.51
CA ASN A 14 5.34 -10.19 11.07
C ASN A 14 5.13 -8.68 11.22
N ILE A 15 5.88 -8.08 12.14
CA ILE A 15 5.96 -6.63 12.30
C ILE A 15 6.86 -6.13 11.17
N TYR A 16 6.43 -6.28 9.93
CA TYR A 16 7.03 -5.53 8.83
C TYR A 16 6.40 -4.15 8.91
N GLY A 17 7.25 -3.13 9.11
CA GLY A 17 6.81 -1.75 8.99
C GLY A 17 6.25 -1.52 7.59
N GLN A 18 5.34 -0.55 7.46
CA GLN A 18 4.76 -0.18 6.18
C GLN A 18 5.87 0.08 5.13
N VAL A 19 5.63 -0.34 3.89
CA VAL A 19 6.56 -0.11 2.78
C VAL A 19 6.71 1.39 2.55
N ASP A 20 7.96 1.86 2.56
CA ASP A 20 8.28 3.26 2.29
C ASP A 20 8.39 3.51 0.79
N TYR A 21 7.48 4.32 0.25
CA TYR A 21 7.43 4.61 -1.18
C TYR A 21 8.76 5.19 -1.68
N GLN A 22 9.29 6.21 -1.01
CA GLN A 22 10.41 6.99 -1.51
C GLN A 22 11.71 6.19 -1.59
N THR A 23 11.99 5.36 -0.60
CA THR A 23 13.25 4.61 -0.51
C THR A 23 13.18 3.21 -1.11
N GLN A 24 11.99 2.62 -1.21
CA GLN A 24 11.81 1.27 -1.72
C GLN A 24 11.16 1.26 -3.11
N VAL A 25 9.94 1.78 -3.24
CA VAL A 25 9.15 1.70 -4.49
C VAL A 25 9.71 2.63 -5.58
N GLN A 26 9.94 3.90 -5.24
CA GLN A 26 10.48 4.89 -6.18
C GLN A 26 11.91 4.52 -6.62
N THR A 27 12.70 3.86 -5.77
CA THR A 27 14.01 3.31 -6.14
C THR A 27 13.87 2.27 -7.25
N ILE A 28 12.94 1.32 -7.12
CA ILE A 28 12.67 0.31 -8.15
C ILE A 28 12.24 0.99 -9.47
N PHE A 29 11.34 1.97 -9.41
CA PHE A 29 10.91 2.69 -10.61
C PHE A 29 12.05 3.48 -11.26
N ASN A 30 12.91 4.11 -10.47
CA ASN A 30 14.06 4.86 -10.97
C ASN A 30 15.08 3.97 -11.68
N GLU A 31 15.30 2.76 -11.18
CA GLU A 31 16.27 1.82 -11.75
C GLU A 31 15.74 1.14 -13.02
N ASN A 32 14.43 0.86 -13.08
CA ASN A 32 13.87 -0.05 -14.09
C ASN A 32 12.92 0.61 -15.09
N CYS A 33 12.32 1.77 -14.76
CA CYS A 33 11.14 2.26 -15.48
C CYS A 33 11.28 3.69 -16.03
N THR A 34 11.91 4.60 -15.28
CA THR A 34 11.91 6.04 -15.61
C THR A 34 12.72 6.41 -16.85
N SER A 35 13.52 5.49 -17.40
CA SER A 35 14.20 5.68 -18.69
C SER A 35 13.20 5.85 -19.86
N CYS A 36 12.00 5.27 -19.73
CA CYS A 36 10.91 5.35 -20.71
C CYS A 36 9.66 6.05 -20.14
N HIS A 37 9.29 5.76 -18.89
CA HIS A 37 8.09 6.29 -18.25
C HIS A 37 8.38 7.57 -17.45
N ILE A 38 8.68 8.65 -18.15
CA ILE A 38 8.95 9.99 -17.58
C ILE A 38 8.39 11.09 -18.49
N ASN A 39 8.08 12.26 -17.91
CA ASN A 39 7.54 13.44 -18.59
C ASN A 39 6.24 13.14 -19.37
N GLY A 40 5.36 12.36 -18.75
CA GLY A 40 4.09 11.93 -19.35
C GLY A 40 4.22 10.92 -20.49
N GLY A 41 5.39 10.29 -20.69
CA GLY A 41 5.54 9.03 -21.42
C GLY A 41 4.76 8.92 -22.74
N GLY A 42 4.73 9.96 -23.59
CA GLY A 42 3.78 10.07 -24.71
C GLY A 42 3.84 8.95 -25.76
N TYR A 43 4.90 8.12 -25.77
CA TYR A 43 4.99 6.90 -26.59
C TYR A 43 4.85 5.60 -25.79
N PHE A 44 4.77 5.71 -24.47
CA PHE A 44 4.77 4.64 -23.47
C PHE A 44 3.49 4.70 -22.62
N GLY A 45 2.36 4.97 -23.28
CA GLY A 45 1.03 4.93 -22.68
C GLY A 45 0.72 6.11 -21.76
N GLY A 46 1.38 7.27 -21.93
CA GLY A 46 1.08 8.47 -21.15
C GLY A 46 1.59 8.42 -19.69
N LEU A 47 2.22 7.33 -19.26
CA LEU A 47 2.57 7.07 -17.86
C LEU A 47 3.90 7.73 -17.46
N ASP A 48 3.90 8.38 -16.30
CA ASP A 48 5.08 8.98 -15.68
C ASP A 48 5.28 8.43 -14.27
N LEU A 49 6.42 7.75 -14.07
CA LEU A 49 6.80 7.08 -12.82
C LEU A 49 7.92 7.84 -12.07
N SER A 50 8.20 9.09 -12.46
CA SER A 50 9.31 9.86 -11.88
C SER A 50 9.04 10.44 -10.50
N THR A 51 7.76 10.58 -10.12
CA THR A 51 7.33 11.08 -8.81
C THR A 51 6.04 10.39 -8.37
N TYR A 52 5.78 10.40 -7.06
CA TYR A 52 4.52 9.92 -6.48
C TYR A 52 3.30 10.61 -7.11
N ASP A 53 3.32 11.94 -7.14
CA ASP A 53 2.21 12.74 -7.69
C ASP A 53 1.91 12.38 -9.14
N ASN A 54 2.93 12.14 -9.97
CA ASN A 54 2.75 11.75 -11.36
C ASN A 54 2.12 10.36 -11.48
N LEU A 55 2.62 9.37 -10.72
CA LEU A 55 2.08 8.01 -10.69
C LEU A 55 0.59 8.01 -10.28
N MET A 56 0.26 8.78 -9.24
CA MET A 56 -1.08 8.81 -8.65
C MET A 56 -2.05 9.76 -9.36
N SER A 57 -1.58 10.61 -10.29
CA SER A 57 -2.42 11.56 -11.03
C SER A 57 -3.45 10.90 -11.96
N GLY A 58 -3.23 9.63 -12.34
CA GLY A 58 -4.11 8.87 -13.22
C GLY A 58 -4.19 9.40 -14.66
N ASN A 59 -3.19 10.15 -15.09
CA ASN A 59 -3.15 10.81 -16.41
C ASN A 59 -2.61 9.92 -17.56
N SER A 60 -2.42 8.62 -17.32
CA SER A 60 -1.99 7.69 -18.37
C SER A 60 -3.10 7.45 -19.40
N ASP A 61 -2.74 6.91 -20.57
CA ASP A 61 -3.70 6.55 -21.62
C ASP A 61 -4.69 5.45 -21.18
N HIS A 62 -4.38 4.75 -20.08
CA HIS A 62 -5.23 3.73 -19.45
C HIS A 62 -5.94 4.22 -18.18
N GLY A 63 -5.79 5.51 -17.81
CA GLY A 63 -6.29 6.08 -16.56
C GLY A 63 -5.38 5.78 -15.37
N PRO A 64 -5.91 5.72 -14.14
CA PRO A 64 -5.17 5.32 -12.95
C PRO A 64 -4.59 3.90 -13.09
N VAL A 65 -3.28 3.77 -12.87
CA VAL A 65 -2.58 2.47 -12.95
C VAL A 65 -2.41 1.80 -11.58
N VAL A 66 -2.68 2.54 -10.51
CA VAL A 66 -2.69 2.08 -9.11
C VAL A 66 -4.10 2.23 -8.57
N THR A 67 -4.61 1.16 -7.97
CA THR A 67 -5.84 1.15 -7.18
C THR A 67 -5.44 0.88 -5.73
N ALA A 68 -5.43 1.93 -4.90
CA ALA A 68 -5.03 1.82 -3.50
C ALA A 68 -5.87 0.77 -2.75
N GLY A 69 -5.20 -0.11 -2.01
CA GLY A 69 -5.81 -1.24 -1.30
C GLY A 69 -6.09 -2.47 -2.18
N ASP A 70 -5.74 -2.44 -3.46
CA ASP A 70 -5.97 -3.54 -4.40
C ASP A 70 -4.76 -3.74 -5.33
N GLY A 71 -3.68 -4.30 -4.79
CA GLY A 71 -2.45 -4.62 -5.50
C GLY A 71 -2.68 -5.62 -6.63
N GLU A 72 -3.43 -6.70 -6.37
CA GLU A 72 -3.72 -7.76 -7.35
C GLU A 72 -4.41 -7.23 -8.61
N ASN A 73 -5.37 -6.30 -8.47
CA ASN A 73 -6.10 -5.75 -9.62
C ASN A 73 -5.54 -4.41 -10.12
N SER A 74 -4.46 -3.90 -9.52
CA SER A 74 -3.81 -2.70 -10.01
C SER A 74 -3.14 -2.96 -11.36
N TYR A 75 -3.45 -2.11 -12.34
CA TYR A 75 -2.98 -2.28 -13.72
C TYR A 75 -1.44 -2.32 -13.80
N ILE A 76 -0.73 -1.55 -12.96
CA ILE A 76 0.74 -1.59 -12.91
C ILE A 76 1.27 -2.99 -12.55
N ILE A 77 0.60 -3.73 -11.65
CA ILE A 77 0.99 -5.10 -11.29
C ILE A 77 0.70 -6.05 -12.46
N GLN A 78 -0.47 -5.93 -13.09
CA GLN A 78 -0.80 -6.73 -14.27
C GLN A 78 0.19 -6.54 -15.43
N LYS A 79 0.70 -5.32 -15.60
CA LYS A 79 1.77 -5.02 -16.57
C LYS A 79 3.09 -5.70 -16.20
N LEU A 80 3.45 -5.75 -14.92
CA LEU A 80 4.69 -6.38 -14.43
C LEU A 80 4.62 -7.91 -14.51
N GLU A 81 3.45 -8.49 -14.24
CA GLU A 81 3.20 -9.94 -14.29
C GLU A 81 2.88 -10.46 -15.70
N GLY A 82 2.61 -9.56 -16.65
CA GLY A 82 2.28 -9.93 -18.03
C GLY A 82 0.86 -10.49 -18.20
N THR A 83 -0.04 -10.19 -17.26
CA THR A 83 -1.45 -10.61 -17.29
C THR A 83 -2.35 -9.58 -17.98
N ALA A 84 -1.86 -8.35 -18.18
CA ALA A 84 -2.54 -7.32 -18.96
C ALA A 84 -2.64 -7.68 -20.47
N PRO A 85 -3.63 -7.14 -21.21
CA PRO A 85 -3.78 -7.39 -22.65
C PRO A 85 -2.57 -6.95 -23.51
N GLU A 86 -1.89 -5.88 -23.09
CA GLU A 86 -0.71 -5.32 -23.74
C GLU A 86 0.58 -5.97 -23.21
N ALA A 87 1.64 -5.95 -24.01
CA ALA A 87 2.92 -6.59 -23.68
C ALA A 87 3.46 -6.25 -22.27
N GLN A 88 3.97 -7.25 -21.57
CA GLN A 88 4.56 -7.14 -20.24
C GLN A 88 5.63 -6.03 -20.14
N MET A 89 5.72 -5.39 -18.99
CA MET A 89 6.81 -4.48 -18.61
C MET A 89 7.77 -5.14 -17.61
N PRO A 90 9.07 -4.82 -17.66
CA PRO A 90 9.71 -3.89 -18.59
C PRO A 90 9.81 -4.47 -20.00
N ALA A 91 9.60 -3.61 -21.01
CA ALA A 91 9.64 -4.04 -22.40
C ALA A 91 11.08 -4.37 -22.82
N GLN A 92 11.26 -5.48 -23.56
CA GLN A 92 12.55 -5.90 -24.12
C GLN A 92 13.66 -6.14 -23.07
N ALA A 93 13.29 -6.35 -21.81
CA ALA A 93 14.18 -6.77 -20.74
C ALA A 93 13.61 -8.01 -20.05
N ASP A 94 14.40 -8.60 -19.17
CA ASP A 94 13.91 -9.65 -18.29
C ASP A 94 12.84 -9.09 -17.33
N PRO A 95 11.86 -9.91 -16.90
CA PRO A 95 10.89 -9.51 -15.88
C PRO A 95 11.58 -9.00 -14.60
N LEU A 96 10.92 -8.09 -13.87
CA LEU A 96 11.39 -7.74 -12.54
C LEU A 96 11.45 -9.00 -11.65
N PRO A 97 12.42 -9.06 -10.71
CA PRO A 97 12.40 -10.05 -9.64
C PRO A 97 11.07 -10.05 -8.90
N SER A 98 10.55 -11.23 -8.55
CA SER A 98 9.23 -11.36 -7.92
C SER A 98 9.14 -10.60 -6.61
N ASP A 99 10.21 -10.54 -5.82
CA ASP A 99 10.27 -9.78 -4.56
C ASP A 99 10.11 -8.27 -4.77
N GLN A 100 10.53 -7.72 -5.91
CA GLN A 100 10.28 -6.31 -6.23
C GLN A 100 8.83 -6.06 -6.65
N ILE A 101 8.23 -7.00 -7.40
CA ILE A 101 6.81 -6.92 -7.76
C ILE A 101 5.95 -7.04 -6.50
N ASP A 102 6.26 -8.01 -5.64
CA ASP A 102 5.59 -8.23 -4.35
C ASP A 102 5.69 -7.00 -3.45
N LEU A 103 6.84 -6.31 -3.43
CA LEU A 103 7.02 -5.08 -2.65
C LEU A 103 6.15 -3.93 -3.16
N ILE A 104 6.01 -3.78 -4.48
CA ILE A 104 5.12 -2.78 -5.08
C ILE A 104 3.65 -3.14 -4.79
N ALA A 105 3.28 -4.42 -4.94
CA ALA A 105 1.93 -4.90 -4.65
C ALA A 105 1.58 -4.68 -3.17
N GLN A 106 2.50 -5.00 -2.26
CA GLN A 106 2.33 -4.77 -0.82
C GLN A 106 2.12 -3.27 -0.52
N TRP A 107 2.93 -2.38 -1.10
CA TRP A 107 2.74 -0.94 -0.92
C TRP A 107 1.35 -0.48 -1.39
N ILE A 108 0.84 -1.04 -2.50
CA ILE A 108 -0.51 -0.75 -2.99
C ILE A 108 -1.56 -1.27 -2.01
N ASP A 109 -1.44 -2.51 -1.55
CA ASP A 109 -2.35 -3.12 -0.58
C ASP A 109 -2.38 -2.34 0.76
N GLU A 110 -1.26 -1.73 1.13
CA GLU A 110 -1.13 -0.86 2.31
C GLU A 110 -1.72 0.55 2.13
N GLY A 111 -2.33 0.82 0.97
CA GLY A 111 -3.04 2.06 0.68
C GLY A 111 -2.29 3.01 -0.26
N ALA A 112 -1.18 2.57 -0.86
CA ALA A 112 -0.39 3.33 -1.84
C ALA A 112 0.01 4.74 -1.35
N LEU A 113 0.42 4.87 -0.09
CA LEU A 113 0.77 6.16 0.51
C LEU A 113 2.18 6.61 0.13
N GLU A 114 2.38 7.92 -0.07
CA GLU A 114 3.72 8.48 -0.32
C GLU A 114 4.64 8.35 0.90
N THR A 115 4.07 8.49 2.09
CA THR A 115 4.80 8.39 3.35
C THR A 115 4.18 7.32 4.22
N ALA A 116 5.04 6.63 4.98
CA ALA A 116 4.59 5.59 5.89
C ALA A 116 3.56 6.15 6.89
N ALA A 117 2.42 5.49 7.04
CA ALA A 117 1.41 5.80 8.04
C ALA A 117 2.02 5.61 9.43
N SER A 118 2.23 6.72 10.13
CA SER A 118 2.70 6.71 11.50
C SER A 118 1.50 6.57 12.43
N THR A 119 1.43 5.46 13.16
CA THR A 119 0.48 5.30 14.28
C THR A 119 1.01 5.88 15.59
N ASP A 120 2.22 6.46 15.59
CA ASP A 120 2.76 7.14 16.77
C ASP A 120 1.86 8.35 17.07
N GLY A 121 1.06 8.22 18.12
CA GLY A 121 0.08 9.24 18.53
C GLY A 121 -1.38 8.81 18.42
N LEU A 122 -1.69 7.63 17.87
CA LEU A 122 -3.06 7.09 17.87
C LEU A 122 -3.19 5.95 18.89
N PHE A 123 -3.90 6.18 19.99
CA PHE A 123 -4.11 5.17 21.03
C PHE A 123 -5.41 5.37 21.80
N PHE A 124 -5.90 4.31 22.45
CA PHE A 124 -7.01 4.42 23.40
C PHE A 124 -6.53 5.11 24.68
N SER A 125 -6.98 6.33 24.93
CA SER A 125 -6.59 7.10 26.12
C SER A 125 -7.38 6.71 27.37
N GLU A 126 -8.64 6.30 27.18
CA GLU A 126 -9.52 5.94 28.28
C GLU A 126 -10.47 4.78 27.93
N TYR A 127 -10.77 3.95 28.93
CA TYR A 127 -11.82 2.94 28.88
C TYR A 127 -12.77 3.14 30.06
N ILE A 128 -14.06 3.28 29.76
CA ILE A 128 -15.10 3.46 30.76
C ILE A 128 -16.05 2.27 30.70
N GLU A 129 -16.18 1.55 31.83
CA GLU A 129 -17.19 0.51 32.04
C GLU A 129 -18.36 1.10 32.84
N GLY A 130 -19.51 1.21 32.19
CA GLY A 130 -20.77 1.60 32.82
C GLY A 130 -21.53 0.41 33.42
N SER A 131 -22.78 0.65 33.83
CA SER A 131 -23.67 -0.44 34.23
C SER A 131 -24.23 -1.19 33.03
N SER A 132 -24.56 -2.48 33.21
CA SER A 132 -25.10 -3.36 32.17
C SER A 132 -24.14 -3.53 30.98
N ASN A 133 -24.55 -3.11 29.77
CA ASN A 133 -23.79 -3.27 28.52
C ASN A 133 -23.19 -1.94 28.02
N ASN A 134 -23.10 -0.93 28.90
CA ASN A 134 -22.59 0.37 28.51
C ASN A 134 -21.06 0.39 28.65
N LYS A 135 -20.37 0.51 27.52
CA LYS A 135 -18.91 0.67 27.46
C LYS A 135 -18.58 1.86 26.58
N ALA A 136 -17.55 2.61 26.95
CA ALA A 136 -17.00 3.67 26.12
C ALA A 136 -15.48 3.51 26.02
N LEU A 137 -14.96 3.79 24.82
CA LEU A 137 -13.54 3.89 24.53
C LEU A 137 -13.28 5.32 24.06
N GLU A 138 -12.30 5.99 24.66
CA GLU A 138 -11.78 7.26 24.16
C GLU A 138 -10.56 6.96 23.29
N ILE A 139 -10.55 7.50 22.06
CA ILE A 139 -9.41 7.43 21.16
C ILE A 139 -8.75 8.80 21.16
N TYR A 140 -7.48 8.85 21.57
CA TYR A 140 -6.63 10.01 21.37
C TYR A 140 -5.97 9.91 20.00
N ASN A 141 -6.21 10.91 19.16
CA ASN A 141 -5.50 11.09 17.89
C ASN A 141 -4.56 12.30 17.99
N GLY A 142 -3.31 12.04 18.31
CA GLY A 142 -2.21 13.00 18.25
C GLY A 142 -1.42 12.94 16.95
N THR A 143 -1.91 12.22 15.94
CA THR A 143 -1.31 12.17 14.61
C THR A 143 -1.76 13.36 13.77
N ASP A 144 -1.05 13.64 12.69
CA ASP A 144 -1.45 14.66 11.70
C ASP A 144 -2.42 14.09 10.62
N VAL A 145 -2.93 12.88 10.82
CA VAL A 145 -3.78 12.16 9.86
C VAL A 145 -5.22 12.08 10.38
N VAL A 146 -6.18 12.27 9.46
CA VAL A 146 -7.60 12.08 9.75
C VAL A 146 -7.88 10.58 9.90
N VAL A 147 -8.52 10.20 11.02
CA VAL A 147 -8.91 8.81 11.28
C VAL A 147 -10.38 8.64 10.88
N GLU A 148 -10.61 7.93 9.78
CA GLU A 148 -11.95 7.57 9.31
C GLU A 148 -12.50 6.39 10.12
N LEU A 149 -13.64 6.60 10.76
CA LEU A 149 -14.32 5.60 11.60
C LEU A 149 -15.71 5.24 11.07
N SER A 150 -16.07 5.70 9.86
CA SER A 150 -17.41 5.54 9.27
C SER A 150 -17.84 4.09 9.14
N ASP A 151 -16.88 3.18 9.01
CA ASP A 151 -17.12 1.76 8.74
C ASP A 151 -17.21 0.91 10.01
N TYR A 152 -16.99 1.51 11.19
CA TYR A 152 -17.09 0.85 12.49
C TYR A 152 -18.49 1.05 13.10
N GLN A 153 -19.18 -0.05 13.41
CA GLN A 153 -20.52 -0.09 14.05
C GLN A 153 -20.51 -0.88 15.36
#